data_AF-A0A7Z0WST2-F1
#
_entry.id   AF-A0A7Z0WST2-F1
#
_cell.length_a   1.000
_cell.length_b   1.000
_cell.length_c   1.000
_cell.angle_alpha   90.00
_cell.angle_beta   90.00
_cell.angle_gamma   90.00
#
_symmetry.space_group_name_H-M   'P 1'
#
loop_
_entity.id
_entity.type
_entity.pdbx_description
1 polymer ?
#
loop_
_entity_poly.entity_id
_entity_poly.type
_entity_poly.pdbx_seq_one_letter_code
_entity_poly.pdbx_strand_id
1 'polypeptide(L)'
;MQLLIQQLLNGIALGAVYGLFAVGFSLILAKMGILNVAHGTFATWGALSSYWLVSEQGLSFWAALVIGVAFAGALGVAADLVAFEPLRRRNAGTFAPIIASIGIWIVLLTLAEAFSGPTATSYPTESVPTEPIRVGGLLLLPAQVISVLALVATVTAIHLLLTRSRFGAAVRAVSVDPRSATIVGVNARRVLVTVAFLAAAIAGLAGILAALSDNNVSFGIGEALLLKGFAAVVVGGYGDIRGAALLGVAIGVLEVMSAQYISSGFRDAITFGVLLVVLVFRPQGIFGERQLVRA
;
A
#
# COMPACT_ATOMS: atom_id res chain seq x y z
N MET A 1 3.22 -26.74 19.16
CA MET A 1 4.19 -26.19 18.19
C MET A 1 3.55 -25.88 16.84
N GLN A 2 2.75 -26.78 16.26
CA GLN A 2 2.07 -26.54 14.97
C GLN A 2 1.19 -25.28 14.95
N LEU A 3 0.40 -25.02 16.01
CA LEU A 3 -0.42 -23.80 16.12
C LEU A 3 0.40 -22.51 16.04
N LEU A 4 1.53 -22.45 16.77
CA LEU A 4 2.41 -21.27 16.76
C LEU A 4 2.98 -21.02 15.36
N ILE A 5 3.45 -22.07 14.68
CA ILE A 5 4.01 -21.98 13.33
C ILE A 5 2.93 -21.56 12.32
N GLN A 6 1.73 -22.14 12.43
CA GLN A 6 0.59 -21.78 11.58
C GLN A 6 0.23 -20.29 11.74
N GLN A 7 0.16 -19.81 12.98
CA GLN A 7 -0.20 -18.41 13.23
C GLN A 7 0.94 -17.45 12.84
N LEU A 8 2.20 -17.89 12.92
CA LEU A 8 3.32 -17.13 12.40
C LEU A 8 3.21 -16.98 10.87
N LEU A 9 2.87 -18.05 10.15
CA LEU A 9 2.64 -18.02 8.71
C LEU A 9 1.46 -17.12 8.33
N ASN A 10 0.34 -17.23 9.04
CA ASN A 10 -0.81 -16.34 8.87
C ASN A 10 -0.42 -14.87 9.11
N GLY A 11 0.37 -14.60 10.14
CA GLY A 11 0.88 -13.27 10.48
C GLY A 11 1.81 -12.70 9.42
N ILE A 12 2.73 -13.52 8.89
CA ILE A 12 3.61 -13.13 7.79
C ILE A 12 2.80 -12.80 6.53
N ALA A 13 1.77 -13.61 6.24
CA ALA A 13 0.91 -13.39 5.08
C ALA A 13 0.09 -12.08 5.18
N LEU A 14 -0.57 -11.85 6.33
CA LEU A 14 -1.28 -10.61 6.59
C LEU A 14 -0.32 -9.41 6.56
N GLY A 15 0.83 -9.58 7.19
CA GLY A 15 1.89 -8.58 7.21
C GLY A 15 2.50 -8.31 5.85
N ALA A 16 2.44 -9.26 4.91
CA ALA A 16 2.88 -9.05 3.53
C ALA A 16 1.97 -8.06 2.79
N VAL A 17 0.66 -8.14 3.03
CA VAL A 17 -0.33 -7.18 2.50
C VAL A 17 -0.10 -5.79 3.10
N TYR A 18 0.10 -5.70 4.42
CA TYR A 18 0.43 -4.42 5.07
C TYR A 18 1.76 -3.85 4.58
N GLY A 19 2.77 -4.71 4.39
CA GLY A 19 4.06 -4.33 3.82
C GLY A 19 3.95 -3.82 2.39
N LEU A 20 3.13 -4.44 1.55
CA LEU A 20 2.89 -3.98 0.18
C LEU A 20 2.27 -2.59 0.17
N PHE A 21 1.21 -2.39 0.96
CA PHE A 21 0.57 -1.09 1.10
C PHE A 21 1.57 -0.04 1.63
N ALA A 22 2.34 -0.41 2.67
CA ALA A 22 3.36 0.46 3.27
C ALA A 22 4.46 0.85 2.29
N VAL A 23 4.88 -0.04 1.39
CA VAL A 23 5.86 0.25 0.33
C VAL A 23 5.32 1.27 -0.66
N GLY A 24 4.08 1.09 -1.15
CA GLY A 24 3.43 2.05 -2.04
C GLY A 24 3.24 3.41 -1.38
N PHE A 25 2.81 3.41 -0.12
CA PHE A 25 2.58 4.62 0.65
C PHE A 25 3.88 5.36 0.96
N SER A 26 4.92 4.64 1.38
CA SER A 26 6.26 5.17 1.63
C SER A 26 6.83 5.82 0.37
N LEU A 27 6.60 5.26 -0.81
CA LEU A 27 7.06 5.83 -2.08
C LEU A 27 6.44 7.21 -2.35
N ILE A 28 5.15 7.42 -2.05
CA ILE A 28 4.51 8.74 -2.13
C ILE A 28 5.04 9.68 -1.06
N LEU A 29 5.06 9.22 0.19
CA LEU A 29 5.41 10.03 1.35
C LEU A 29 6.84 10.55 1.25
N ALA A 30 7.78 9.70 0.81
CA ALA A 30 9.19 10.02 0.61
C ALA A 30 9.45 11.06 -0.48
N LYS A 31 8.52 11.24 -1.43
CA LYS A 31 8.76 12.03 -2.65
C LYS A 31 7.87 13.25 -2.78
N MET A 32 6.64 13.17 -2.31
CA MET A 32 5.73 14.31 -2.27
C MET A 32 5.79 15.06 -0.94
N GLY A 33 6.31 14.45 0.13
CA GLY A 33 6.41 15.08 1.45
C GLY A 33 5.05 15.39 2.10
N ILE A 34 3.97 14.85 1.55
CA ILE A 34 2.59 15.08 1.97
C ILE A 34 1.88 13.77 2.24
N LEU A 35 1.06 13.78 3.27
CA LEU A 35 0.16 12.67 3.60
C LEU A 35 -0.95 12.58 2.55
N ASN A 36 -0.93 11.56 1.71
CA ASN A 36 -1.98 11.30 0.72
C ASN A 36 -3.02 10.32 1.29
N VAL A 37 -4.06 10.84 1.92
CA VAL A 37 -5.19 10.08 2.48
C VAL A 37 -5.91 9.27 1.40
N ALA A 38 -6.01 9.78 0.16
CA ALA A 38 -6.58 9.04 -0.97
C ALA A 38 -5.81 7.77 -1.37
N HIS A 39 -4.64 7.48 -0.79
CA HIS A 39 -3.91 6.26 -1.14
C HIS A 39 -4.72 4.98 -0.86
N GLY A 40 -5.55 5.01 0.19
CA GLY A 40 -6.45 3.91 0.51
C GLY A 40 -7.45 3.61 -0.62
N THR A 41 -8.02 4.63 -1.26
CA THR A 41 -9.01 4.40 -2.32
C THR A 41 -8.40 3.78 -3.58
N PHE A 42 -7.11 3.96 -3.85
CA PHE A 42 -6.46 3.23 -4.94
C PHE A 42 -6.40 1.71 -4.66
N ALA A 43 -6.22 1.32 -3.39
CA ALA A 43 -6.31 -0.09 -2.99
C ALA A 43 -7.75 -0.62 -3.15
N THR A 44 -8.74 0.15 -2.71
CA THR A 44 -10.16 -0.19 -2.91
C THR A 44 -10.49 -0.38 -4.39
N TRP A 45 -10.12 0.57 -5.26
CA TRP A 45 -10.42 0.48 -6.69
C TRP A 45 -9.64 -0.63 -7.39
N GLY A 46 -8.44 -0.99 -6.92
CA GLY A 46 -7.76 -2.20 -7.37
C GLY A 46 -8.57 -3.46 -7.08
N ALA A 47 -9.06 -3.61 -5.83
CA ALA A 47 -9.89 -4.74 -5.42
C ALA A 47 -11.23 -4.78 -6.17
N LEU A 48 -11.94 -3.65 -6.29
CA LEU A 48 -13.24 -3.59 -6.96
C LEU A 48 -13.14 -3.86 -8.47
N SER A 49 -12.15 -3.27 -9.14
CA SER A 49 -11.98 -3.47 -10.58
C SER A 49 -11.60 -4.92 -10.92
N SER A 50 -10.69 -5.53 -10.14
CA SER A 50 -10.34 -6.94 -10.33
C SER A 50 -11.51 -7.88 -10.00
N TYR A 51 -12.26 -7.63 -8.92
CA TYR A 51 -13.49 -8.36 -8.63
C TYR A 51 -14.50 -8.27 -9.78
N TRP A 52 -14.78 -7.07 -10.28
CA TRP A 52 -15.75 -6.87 -11.36
C TRP A 52 -15.33 -7.60 -12.64
N LEU A 53 -14.04 -7.56 -13.00
CA LEU A 53 -13.51 -8.29 -14.16
C LEU A 53 -13.63 -9.80 -14.03
N VAL A 54 -13.46 -10.33 -12.82
CA VAL A 54 -13.61 -11.77 -12.57
C VAL A 54 -15.08 -12.18 -12.57
N SER A 55 -15.92 -11.46 -11.83
CA SER A 55 -17.30 -11.86 -11.57
C SER A 55 -18.25 -11.57 -12.73
N GLU A 56 -18.13 -10.41 -13.36
CA GLU A 56 -19.07 -9.97 -14.40
C GLU A 56 -18.56 -10.24 -15.82
N GLN A 57 -17.24 -10.15 -16.02
CA GLN A 57 -16.62 -10.33 -17.33
C GLN A 57 -16.02 -11.74 -17.52
N GLY A 58 -15.97 -12.56 -16.46
CA GLY A 58 -15.43 -13.92 -16.53
C GLY A 58 -13.94 -14.00 -16.86
N LEU A 59 -13.18 -12.91 -16.65
CA LEU A 59 -11.73 -12.92 -16.86
C LEU A 59 -11.05 -13.81 -15.81
N SER A 60 -9.90 -14.40 -16.20
CA SER A 60 -9.07 -15.10 -15.23
C SER A 60 -8.57 -14.15 -14.14
N PHE A 61 -8.45 -14.65 -12.92
CA PHE A 61 -7.96 -13.86 -11.78
C PHE A 61 -6.61 -13.18 -12.08
N TRP A 62 -5.69 -13.87 -12.76
CA TRP A 62 -4.38 -13.30 -13.11
C TRP A 62 -4.48 -12.12 -14.09
N ALA A 63 -5.37 -12.19 -15.08
CA ALA A 63 -5.61 -11.08 -15.98
C ALA A 63 -6.28 -9.91 -15.24
N ALA A 64 -7.28 -10.20 -14.42
CA ALA A 64 -7.97 -9.21 -13.60
C ALA A 64 -7.03 -8.55 -12.57
N LEU A 65 -6.08 -9.28 -12.01
CA LEU A 65 -5.02 -8.77 -11.12
C LEU A 65 -4.19 -7.71 -11.83
N VAL A 66 -3.66 -8.02 -13.02
CA VAL A 66 -2.82 -7.09 -13.80
C VAL A 66 -3.61 -5.85 -14.21
N ILE A 67 -4.83 -6.04 -14.70
CA ILE A 67 -5.70 -4.92 -15.13
C ILE A 67 -6.11 -4.06 -13.94
N GLY A 68 -6.46 -4.67 -12.80
CA GLY A 68 -6.84 -3.95 -11.58
C GLY A 68 -5.68 -3.14 -10.99
N VAL A 69 -4.47 -3.71 -10.98
CA VAL A 69 -3.23 -3.00 -10.60
C VAL A 69 -2.98 -1.81 -11.53
N ALA A 70 -3.12 -2.01 -12.85
CA ALA A 70 -2.95 -0.94 -13.83
C ALA A 70 -4.02 0.15 -13.69
N PHE A 71 -5.26 -0.22 -13.39
CA PHE A 71 -6.37 0.69 -13.16
C PHE A 71 -6.14 1.55 -11.91
N ALA A 72 -5.72 0.94 -10.78
CA ALA A 72 -5.32 1.67 -9.58
C ALA A 72 -4.16 2.65 -9.87
N GLY A 73 -3.15 2.21 -10.63
CA GLY A 73 -2.07 3.07 -11.11
C GLY A 73 -2.56 4.25 -11.95
N ALA A 74 -3.50 4.01 -12.87
CA ALA A 74 -4.10 5.03 -13.71
C ALA A 74 -4.91 6.05 -12.89
N LEU A 75 -5.65 5.61 -11.87
CA LEU A 75 -6.31 6.51 -10.91
C LEU A 75 -5.31 7.36 -10.13
N GLY A 76 -4.16 6.79 -9.73
CA GLY A 76 -3.07 7.55 -9.11
C GLY A 76 -2.52 8.64 -10.03
N VAL A 77 -2.35 8.34 -11.31
CA VAL A 77 -1.96 9.32 -12.34
C VAL A 77 -3.03 10.39 -12.51
N ALA A 78 -4.31 10.01 -12.60
CA ALA A 78 -5.41 10.95 -12.72
C ALA A 78 -5.46 11.90 -11.52
N ALA A 79 -5.30 11.37 -10.30
CA ALA A 79 -5.21 12.17 -9.08
C ALA A 79 -4.02 13.13 -9.10
N ASP A 80 -2.84 12.69 -9.56
CA ASP A 80 -1.68 13.60 -9.72
C ASP A 80 -1.98 14.71 -10.72
N LEU A 81 -2.49 14.39 -11.89
CA LEU A 81 -2.72 15.36 -12.96
C LEU A 81 -3.83 16.37 -12.64
N VAL A 82 -4.91 15.91 -11.99
CA VAL A 82 -6.10 16.73 -11.74
C VAL A 82 -5.97 17.55 -10.46
N ALA A 83 -5.35 16.99 -9.42
CA ALA A 83 -5.31 17.64 -8.10
C ALA A 83 -3.90 18.10 -7.72
N PHE A 84 -2.91 17.20 -7.70
CA PHE A 84 -1.60 17.51 -7.11
C PHE A 84 -0.69 18.36 -8.02
N GLU A 85 -0.66 18.09 -9.32
CA GLU A 85 0.13 18.83 -10.29
C GLU A 85 -0.27 20.31 -10.37
N PRO A 86 -1.55 20.68 -10.50
CA PRO A 86 -1.97 22.08 -10.52
C PRO A 86 -1.58 22.83 -9.24
N LEU A 87 -1.69 22.19 -8.08
CA LEU A 87 -1.31 22.78 -6.80
C LEU A 87 0.19 23.01 -6.69
N ARG A 88 1.02 22.04 -7.13
CA ARG A 88 2.48 22.23 -7.22
C ARG A 88 2.86 23.38 -8.15
N ARG A 89 2.22 23.47 -9.32
CA ARG A 89 2.52 24.55 -10.29
C ARG A 89 2.19 25.93 -9.75
N ARG A 90 1.16 26.05 -8.92
CA ARG A 90 0.75 27.30 -8.27
C ARG A 90 1.51 27.60 -6.98
N ASN A 91 2.48 26.75 -6.59
CA ASN A 91 3.15 26.83 -5.28
C ASN A 91 2.13 26.94 -4.13
N ALA A 92 1.01 26.22 -4.22
CA ALA A 92 0.05 26.16 -3.14
C ALA A 92 0.76 25.57 -1.91
N GLY A 93 0.68 26.25 -0.76
CA GLY A 93 1.41 25.86 0.45
C GLY A 93 1.12 24.42 0.91
N THR A 94 1.89 23.94 1.89
CA THR A 94 1.95 22.52 2.30
C THR A 94 0.59 21.89 2.67
N PHE A 95 -0.39 22.69 3.11
CA PHE A 95 -1.72 22.19 3.47
C PHE A 95 -2.64 21.92 2.28
N ALA A 96 -2.49 22.64 1.16
CA ALA A 96 -3.41 22.52 0.03
C ALA A 96 -3.43 21.10 -0.59
N PRO A 97 -2.29 20.40 -0.78
CA PRO A 97 -2.30 19.03 -1.25
C PRO A 97 -2.98 18.04 -0.30
N ILE A 98 -2.93 18.26 1.02
CA ILE A 98 -3.61 17.41 2.00
C ILE A 98 -5.13 17.54 1.84
N ILE A 99 -5.63 18.78 1.73
CA ILE A 99 -7.06 19.06 1.50
C ILE A 99 -7.52 18.44 0.19
N ALA A 100 -6.72 18.56 -0.88
CA ALA A 100 -7.04 17.97 -2.17
C ALA A 100 -7.08 16.44 -2.11
N SER A 101 -6.17 15.82 -1.35
CA SER A 101 -6.18 14.38 -1.11
C SER A 101 -7.46 13.93 -0.40
N ILE A 102 -7.94 14.67 0.60
CA ILE A 102 -9.23 14.41 1.26
C ILE A 102 -10.38 14.50 0.26
N GLY A 103 -10.38 15.51 -0.61
CA GLY A 103 -11.39 15.64 -1.68
C GLY A 103 -11.40 14.44 -2.64
N ILE A 104 -10.22 14.00 -3.08
CA ILE A 104 -10.08 12.80 -3.93
C ILE A 104 -10.56 11.55 -3.19
N TRP A 105 -10.21 11.40 -1.91
CA TRP A 105 -10.64 10.29 -1.08
C TRP A 105 -12.16 10.22 -1.01
N ILE A 106 -12.84 11.32 -0.68
CA ILE A 106 -14.31 11.38 -0.61
C ILE A 106 -14.94 11.01 -1.97
N VAL A 107 -14.47 11.59 -3.07
CA VAL A 107 -15.01 11.33 -4.41
C VAL A 107 -14.81 9.86 -4.80
N LEU A 108 -13.60 9.32 -4.65
CA LEU A 108 -13.32 7.94 -5.03
C LEU A 108 -14.01 6.92 -4.12
N LEU A 109 -14.18 7.23 -2.84
CA LEU A 109 -14.88 6.37 -1.88
C LEU A 109 -16.37 6.32 -2.16
N THR A 110 -17.01 7.48 -2.36
CA THR A 110 -18.44 7.56 -2.69
C THR A 110 -18.78 6.89 -4.03
N LEU A 111 -17.90 7.03 -5.04
CA LEU A 111 -18.04 6.29 -6.29
C LEU A 111 -17.86 4.77 -6.09
N ALA A 112 -16.95 4.35 -5.21
CA ALA A 112 -16.74 2.94 -4.89
C ALA A 112 -17.95 2.34 -4.15
N GLU A 113 -18.53 3.07 -3.20
CA GLU A 113 -19.77 2.70 -2.50
C GLU A 113 -20.95 2.59 -3.47
N ALA A 114 -21.12 3.57 -4.37
CA ALA A 114 -22.17 3.55 -5.38
C ALA A 114 -22.02 2.39 -6.38
N PHE A 115 -20.78 2.01 -6.71
CA PHE A 115 -20.49 0.92 -7.64
C PHE A 115 -20.63 -0.48 -7.00
N SER A 116 -20.08 -0.67 -5.80
CA SER A 116 -20.04 -1.97 -5.11
C SER A 116 -21.33 -2.27 -4.33
N GLY A 117 -22.10 -1.24 -3.97
CA GLY A 117 -23.13 -1.35 -2.95
C GLY A 117 -22.57 -1.51 -1.53
N PRO A 118 -23.45 -1.51 -0.51
CA PRO A 118 -23.04 -1.55 0.89
C PRO A 118 -22.64 -2.94 1.38
N THR A 119 -22.99 -4.00 0.63
CA THR A 119 -22.72 -5.39 1.01
C THR A 119 -21.37 -5.86 0.48
N ALA A 120 -20.58 -6.44 1.38
CA ALA A 120 -19.38 -7.18 1.03
C ALA A 120 -19.69 -8.30 0.02
N THR A 121 -18.84 -8.43 -0.99
CA THR A 121 -18.89 -9.52 -1.98
C THR A 121 -17.61 -10.35 -1.90
N SER A 122 -17.57 -11.51 -2.55
CA SER A 122 -16.42 -12.42 -2.52
C SER A 122 -16.11 -12.88 -3.93
N TYR A 123 -14.84 -13.16 -4.22
CA TYR A 123 -14.49 -13.72 -5.53
C TYR A 123 -15.19 -15.07 -5.74
N PRO A 124 -15.66 -15.37 -6.97
CA PRO A 124 -16.14 -16.70 -7.31
C PRO A 124 -15.06 -17.75 -7.01
N THR A 125 -15.42 -18.81 -6.29
CA THR A 125 -14.44 -19.82 -5.81
C THR A 125 -13.73 -20.57 -6.94
N GLU A 126 -14.34 -20.66 -8.12
CA GLU A 126 -13.80 -21.36 -9.29
C GLU A 126 -12.75 -20.54 -10.05
N SER A 127 -12.76 -19.21 -9.91
CA SER A 127 -11.87 -18.31 -10.66
C SER A 127 -10.59 -17.98 -9.90
N VAL A 128 -10.47 -18.42 -8.66
CA VAL A 128 -9.40 -18.08 -7.72
C VAL A 128 -8.74 -19.36 -7.20
N PRO A 129 -7.40 -19.37 -7.00
CA PRO A 129 -6.72 -20.50 -6.37
C PRO A 129 -7.15 -20.64 -4.90
N THR A 130 -8.02 -21.60 -4.63
CA THR A 130 -8.62 -21.84 -3.29
C THR A 130 -8.09 -23.11 -2.62
N GLU A 131 -7.50 -24.04 -3.36
CA GLU A 131 -7.01 -25.31 -2.83
C GLU A 131 -5.83 -25.12 -1.85
N PRO A 132 -5.97 -25.49 -0.57
CA PRO A 132 -4.91 -25.31 0.40
C PRO A 132 -3.75 -26.28 0.18
N ILE A 133 -2.53 -25.76 0.21
CA ILE A 133 -1.30 -26.55 0.12
C ILE A 133 -0.98 -27.11 1.51
N ARG A 134 -0.95 -28.44 1.63
CA ARG A 134 -0.62 -29.14 2.89
C ARG A 134 0.84 -29.52 2.91
N VAL A 135 1.62 -28.94 3.84
CA VAL A 135 3.04 -29.27 4.02
C VAL A 135 3.28 -29.65 5.46
N GLY A 136 3.59 -30.92 5.75
CA GLY A 136 3.97 -31.37 7.10
C GLY A 136 2.93 -31.09 8.20
N GLY A 137 1.63 -31.08 7.85
CA GLY A 137 0.53 -30.76 8.79
C GLY A 137 0.19 -29.26 8.91
N LEU A 138 0.90 -28.39 8.19
CA LEU A 138 0.54 -26.97 8.04
C LEU A 138 -0.37 -26.77 6.84
N LEU A 139 -1.29 -25.81 6.95
CA LEU A 139 -2.25 -25.47 5.91
C LEU A 139 -1.92 -24.08 5.35
N LEU A 140 -1.41 -24.03 4.13
CA LEU A 140 -1.07 -22.79 3.45
C LEU A 140 -2.11 -22.47 2.39
N LEU A 141 -2.77 -21.31 2.51
CA LEU A 141 -3.69 -20.85 1.47
C LEU A 141 -2.88 -20.24 0.32
N PRO A 142 -3.27 -20.44 -0.95
CA PRO A 142 -2.59 -19.83 -2.09
C PRO A 142 -2.49 -18.30 -1.96
N ALA A 143 -3.53 -17.64 -1.44
CA ALA A 143 -3.54 -16.20 -1.17
C ALA A 143 -2.37 -15.74 -0.28
N GLN A 144 -2.01 -16.54 0.73
CA GLN A 144 -0.90 -16.24 1.65
C GLN A 144 0.44 -16.30 0.92
N VAL A 145 0.64 -17.35 0.13
CA VAL A 145 1.86 -17.55 -0.66
C VAL A 145 2.01 -16.43 -1.70
N ILE A 146 0.94 -16.12 -2.43
CA ILE A 146 0.92 -15.05 -3.43
C ILE A 146 1.25 -13.70 -2.76
N SER A 147 0.68 -13.41 -1.60
CA SER A 147 0.94 -12.14 -0.88
C SER A 147 2.39 -11.98 -0.47
N VAL A 148 3.00 -13.04 0.07
CA VAL A 148 4.42 -13.02 0.47
C VAL A 148 5.33 -12.88 -0.76
N LEU A 149 5.06 -13.64 -1.83
CA LEU A 149 5.82 -13.55 -3.07
C LEU A 149 5.69 -12.17 -3.71
N ALA A 150 4.49 -11.61 -3.74
CA ALA A 150 4.22 -10.26 -4.26
C ALA A 150 4.95 -9.19 -3.45
N LEU A 151 5.01 -9.31 -2.11
CA LEU A 151 5.78 -8.38 -1.28
C LEU A 151 7.27 -8.46 -1.64
N VAL A 152 7.86 -9.66 -1.62
CA VAL A 152 9.29 -9.85 -1.89
C VAL A 152 9.66 -9.34 -3.29
N ALA A 153 8.83 -9.65 -4.29
CA ALA A 153 9.00 -9.19 -5.67
C ALA A 153 8.93 -7.67 -5.76
N THR A 154 7.88 -7.05 -5.18
CA THR A 154 7.68 -5.60 -5.19
C THR A 154 8.82 -4.85 -4.49
N VAL A 155 9.20 -5.28 -3.28
CA VAL A 155 10.30 -4.66 -2.52
C VAL A 155 11.59 -4.74 -3.31
N THR A 156 11.90 -5.91 -3.88
CA THR A 156 13.12 -6.11 -4.68
C THR A 156 13.11 -5.24 -5.93
N ALA A 157 11.98 -5.23 -6.67
CA ALA A 157 11.82 -4.44 -7.89
C ALA A 157 11.95 -2.94 -7.62
N ILE A 158 11.27 -2.41 -6.61
CA ILE A 158 11.33 -0.99 -6.25
C ILE A 158 12.71 -0.62 -5.72
N HIS A 159 13.34 -1.49 -4.92
CA HIS A 159 14.69 -1.25 -4.44
C HIS A 159 15.69 -1.15 -5.60
N LEU A 160 15.66 -2.08 -6.55
CA LEU A 160 16.52 -2.06 -7.73
C LEU A 160 16.20 -0.86 -8.63
N LEU A 161 14.93 -0.55 -8.86
CA LEU A 161 14.49 0.59 -9.65
C LEU A 161 15.03 1.90 -9.06
N LEU A 162 14.96 2.08 -7.74
CA LEU A 162 15.42 3.31 -7.11
C LEU A 162 16.95 3.37 -7.00
N THR A 163 17.66 2.28 -6.74
CA THR A 163 19.12 2.32 -6.51
C THR A 163 19.95 2.13 -7.76
N ARG A 164 19.51 1.32 -8.72
CA ARG A 164 20.31 0.88 -9.88
C ARG A 164 19.87 1.48 -11.22
N SER A 165 18.78 2.26 -11.28
CA SER A 165 18.28 2.80 -12.55
C SER A 165 18.44 4.32 -12.71
N ARG A 166 18.43 4.78 -13.97
CA ARG A 166 18.40 6.22 -14.32
C ARG A 166 17.13 6.90 -13.81
N PHE A 167 16.01 6.17 -13.77
CA PHE A 167 14.76 6.67 -13.19
C PHE A 167 14.94 6.93 -11.69
N GLY A 168 15.59 6.02 -10.95
CA GLY A 168 15.91 6.20 -9.54
C GLY A 168 16.79 7.42 -9.27
N ALA A 169 17.78 7.69 -10.13
CA ALA A 169 18.59 8.91 -10.08
C ALA A 169 17.75 10.18 -10.31
N ALA A 170 16.86 10.15 -11.30
CA ALA A 170 15.93 11.24 -11.58
C ALA A 170 14.96 11.50 -10.41
N VAL A 171 14.43 10.43 -9.80
CA VAL A 171 13.57 10.50 -8.59
C VAL A 171 14.31 11.17 -7.44
N ARG A 172 15.59 10.83 -7.20
CA ARG A 172 16.41 11.49 -6.17
C ARG A 172 16.63 12.98 -6.45
N ALA A 173 16.94 13.33 -7.70
CA ALA A 173 17.13 14.73 -8.10
C ALA A 173 15.84 15.55 -7.89
N VAL A 174 14.70 15.02 -8.32
CA VAL A 174 13.38 15.68 -8.18
C VAL A 174 12.97 15.82 -6.71
N SER A 175 13.34 14.87 -5.84
CA SER A 175 13.01 14.98 -4.40
C SER A 175 13.82 16.04 -3.64
N VAL A 176 14.94 16.53 -4.19
CA VAL A 176 15.70 17.63 -3.57
C VAL A 176 15.08 18.96 -3.94
N ASP A 177 15.01 19.24 -5.24
CA ASP A 177 14.28 20.39 -5.77
C ASP A 177 13.83 20.08 -7.21
N PRO A 178 12.51 19.95 -7.45
CA PRO A 178 11.97 19.74 -8.79
C PRO A 178 12.39 20.81 -9.79
N ARG A 179 12.59 22.07 -9.35
CA ARG A 179 12.98 23.18 -10.24
C ARG A 179 14.42 23.02 -10.67
N SER A 180 15.35 22.84 -9.74
CA SER A 180 16.75 22.57 -10.05
C SER A 180 16.94 21.31 -10.90
N ALA A 181 16.14 20.26 -10.66
CA ALA A 181 16.18 19.04 -11.47
C ALA A 181 15.85 19.30 -12.96
N THR A 182 14.95 20.25 -13.26
CA THR A 182 14.63 20.60 -14.65
C THR A 182 15.78 21.31 -15.38
N ILE A 183 16.63 22.05 -14.67
CA ILE A 183 17.80 22.75 -15.25
C ILE A 183 18.83 21.74 -15.77
N VAL A 184 19.02 20.63 -15.07
CA VAL A 184 19.91 19.53 -15.48
C VAL A 184 19.24 18.54 -16.45
N GLY A 185 18.11 18.90 -17.05
CA GLY A 185 17.43 18.13 -18.10
C GLY A 185 16.52 17.00 -17.60
N VAL A 186 16.24 16.90 -16.30
CA VAL A 186 15.30 15.91 -15.76
C VAL A 186 13.87 16.40 -15.91
N ASN A 187 13.01 15.62 -16.58
CA ASN A 187 11.58 15.94 -16.66
C ASN A 187 10.88 15.58 -15.34
N ALA A 188 10.85 16.53 -14.41
CA ALA A 188 10.24 16.35 -13.09
C ALA A 188 8.77 15.91 -13.16
N ARG A 189 8.00 16.44 -14.12
CA ARG A 189 6.60 16.06 -14.34
C ARG A 189 6.46 14.56 -14.64
N ARG A 190 7.24 14.04 -15.60
CA ARG A 190 7.21 12.61 -15.94
C ARG A 190 7.59 11.75 -14.74
N VAL A 191 8.63 12.15 -14.01
CA VAL A 191 9.09 11.42 -12.82
C VAL A 191 7.98 11.34 -11.76
N LEU A 192 7.34 12.46 -11.42
CA LEU A 192 6.28 12.50 -10.40
C LEU A 192 5.05 11.69 -10.81
N VAL A 193 4.63 11.79 -12.07
CA VAL A 193 3.51 11.00 -12.60
C VAL A 193 3.82 9.50 -12.57
N THR A 194 5.03 9.08 -12.94
CA THR A 194 5.43 7.67 -12.85
C THR A 194 5.50 7.19 -11.40
N VAL A 195 5.97 8.01 -10.47
CA VAL A 195 5.94 7.69 -9.03
C VAL A 195 4.51 7.54 -8.52
N ALA A 196 3.60 8.43 -8.92
CA ALA A 196 2.19 8.35 -8.57
C ALA A 196 1.54 7.06 -9.10
N PHE A 197 1.84 6.69 -10.37
CA PHE A 197 1.41 5.44 -10.96
C PHE A 197 1.90 4.23 -10.15
N LEU A 198 3.22 4.13 -9.91
CA LEU A 198 3.83 2.99 -9.22
C LEU A 198 3.27 2.83 -7.81
N ALA A 199 3.13 3.92 -7.07
CA ALA A 199 2.62 3.87 -5.71
C ALA A 199 1.15 3.41 -5.68
N ALA A 200 0.29 4.00 -6.52
CA ALA A 200 -1.12 3.62 -6.58
C ALA A 200 -1.33 2.20 -7.13
N ALA A 201 -0.49 1.75 -8.06
CA ALA A 201 -0.48 0.37 -8.55
C ALA A 201 -0.13 -0.63 -7.43
N ILE A 202 0.90 -0.33 -6.62
CA ILE A 202 1.28 -1.17 -5.47
C ILE A 202 0.17 -1.17 -4.41
N ALA A 203 -0.49 -0.04 -4.17
CA ALA A 203 -1.66 0.02 -3.30
C ALA A 203 -2.81 -0.85 -3.83
N GLY A 204 -3.09 -0.76 -5.14
CA GLY A 204 -4.03 -1.63 -5.85
C GLY A 204 -3.72 -3.10 -5.63
N LEU A 205 -2.45 -3.51 -5.83
CA LEU A 205 -1.99 -4.88 -5.59
C LEU A 205 -2.24 -5.31 -4.14
N ALA A 206 -1.93 -4.46 -3.16
CA ALA A 206 -2.21 -4.74 -1.76
C ALA A 206 -3.72 -4.91 -1.50
N GLY A 207 -4.57 -4.06 -2.08
CA GLY A 207 -6.02 -4.16 -1.97
C GLY A 207 -6.59 -5.45 -2.56
N ILE A 208 -6.13 -5.84 -3.75
CA ILE A 208 -6.56 -7.09 -4.40
C ILE A 208 -6.19 -8.31 -3.55
N LEU A 209 -4.96 -8.33 -3.03
CA LEU A 209 -4.46 -9.42 -2.21
C LEU A 209 -5.09 -9.46 -0.82
N ALA A 210 -5.43 -8.30 -0.25
CA ALA A 210 -6.24 -8.22 0.97
C ALA A 210 -7.62 -8.82 0.74
N ALA A 211 -8.31 -8.41 -0.33
CA ALA A 211 -9.63 -8.90 -0.66
C ALA A 211 -9.65 -10.40 -0.93
N LEU A 212 -8.59 -10.89 -1.58
CA LEU A 212 -8.37 -12.32 -1.80
C LEU A 212 -8.14 -13.08 -0.49
N SER A 213 -7.32 -12.53 0.42
CA SER A 213 -6.94 -13.20 1.67
C SER A 213 -8.11 -13.28 2.67
N ASP A 214 -8.89 -12.21 2.78
CA ASP A 214 -10.06 -12.15 3.67
C ASP A 214 -11.34 -12.69 3.01
N ASN A 215 -11.25 -13.07 1.73
CA ASN A 215 -12.38 -13.44 0.88
C ASN A 215 -13.54 -12.42 0.94
N ASN A 216 -13.17 -11.14 1.01
CA ASN A 216 -14.10 -10.03 1.24
C ASN A 216 -13.67 -8.81 0.41
N VAL A 217 -14.50 -8.47 -0.57
CA VAL A 217 -14.40 -7.29 -1.42
C VAL A 217 -15.45 -6.29 -0.93
N SER A 218 -14.99 -5.19 -0.35
CA SER A 218 -15.83 -4.07 0.10
C SER A 218 -15.16 -2.74 -0.21
N PHE A 219 -15.95 -1.67 -0.29
CA PHE A 219 -15.42 -0.32 -0.56
C PHE A 219 -14.49 0.20 0.56
N GLY A 220 -14.67 -0.28 1.79
CA GLY A 220 -13.88 0.12 2.96
C GLY A 220 -12.51 -0.57 3.10
N ILE A 221 -12.17 -1.53 2.24
CA ILE A 221 -10.93 -2.33 2.38
C ILE A 221 -9.67 -1.44 2.36
N GLY A 222 -9.68 -0.42 1.52
CA GLY A 222 -8.57 0.51 1.37
C GLY A 222 -8.34 1.40 2.59
N GLU A 223 -9.37 1.72 3.36
CA GLU A 223 -9.26 2.55 4.57
C GLU A 223 -8.64 1.76 5.73
N ALA A 224 -9.07 0.51 5.89
CA ALA A 224 -8.45 -0.40 6.85
C ALA A 224 -6.95 -0.58 6.54
N LEU A 225 -6.60 -0.77 5.26
CA LEU A 225 -5.21 -0.85 4.83
C LEU A 225 -4.45 0.47 5.03
N LEU A 226 -5.09 1.61 4.78
CA LEU A 226 -4.48 2.93 4.96
C LEU A 226 -4.01 3.13 6.39
N LEU A 227 -4.86 2.82 7.37
CA LEU A 227 -4.55 2.97 8.78
C LEU A 227 -3.39 2.04 9.22
N LYS A 228 -3.45 0.76 8.85
CA LYS A 228 -2.45 -0.25 9.22
C LYS A 228 -1.12 -0.04 8.49
N GLY A 229 -1.18 0.29 7.20
CA GLY A 229 -0.03 0.61 6.38
C GLY A 229 0.63 1.93 6.77
N PHE A 230 -0.15 2.95 7.14
CA PHE A 230 0.39 4.18 7.73
C PHE A 230 1.17 3.85 9.01
N ALA A 231 0.62 3.00 9.87
CA ALA A 231 1.31 2.59 11.08
C ALA A 231 2.64 1.90 10.78
N ALA A 232 2.66 0.99 9.79
CA ALA A 232 3.87 0.35 9.31
C ALA A 232 4.92 1.34 8.77
N VAL A 233 4.52 2.36 8.01
CA VAL A 233 5.44 3.37 7.47
C VAL A 233 6.01 4.26 8.57
N VAL A 234 5.19 4.71 9.51
CA VAL A 234 5.64 5.57 10.61
C VAL A 234 6.61 4.83 11.54
N VAL A 235 6.27 3.60 11.92
CA VAL A 235 7.18 2.74 12.70
C VAL A 235 8.43 2.42 11.86
N GLY A 236 8.24 2.19 10.56
CA GLY A 236 9.26 2.00 9.52
C GLY A 236 10.33 3.06 9.53
N GLY A 237 9.89 4.31 9.65
CA GLY A 237 10.68 5.49 9.41
C GLY A 237 10.40 6.06 8.04
N TYR A 238 10.27 7.39 8.01
CA TYR A 238 9.94 8.13 6.81
C TYR A 238 11.00 7.91 5.72
N GLY A 239 10.56 7.49 4.53
CA GLY A 239 11.43 7.40 3.36
C GLY A 239 12.22 6.12 3.20
N ASP A 240 12.21 5.21 4.18
CA ASP A 240 12.81 3.88 4.03
C ASP A 240 11.74 2.86 3.61
N ILE A 241 11.79 2.47 2.34
CA ILE A 241 10.88 1.48 1.74
C ILE A 241 11.10 0.08 2.34
N ARG A 242 12.35 -0.26 2.69
CA ARG A 242 12.69 -1.56 3.29
C ARG A 242 12.21 -1.62 4.73
N GLY A 243 12.41 -0.54 5.48
CA GLY A 243 11.90 -0.39 6.85
C GLY A 243 10.38 -0.51 6.89
N ALA A 244 9.68 0.18 5.99
CA ALA A 244 8.22 0.10 5.84
C ALA A 244 7.73 -1.32 5.54
N ALA A 245 8.39 -2.05 4.63
CA ALA A 245 8.03 -3.42 4.30
C ALA A 245 8.21 -4.38 5.50
N LEU A 246 9.37 -4.31 6.16
CA LEU A 246 9.70 -5.18 7.29
C LEU A 246 8.74 -4.96 8.46
N LEU A 247 8.41 -3.71 8.74
CA LEU A 247 7.50 -3.39 9.84
C LEU A 247 6.02 -3.58 9.51
N GLY A 248 5.65 -3.55 8.23
CA GLY A 248 4.36 -4.08 7.78
C GLY A 248 4.23 -5.57 8.11
N VAL A 249 5.27 -6.36 7.84
CA VAL A 249 5.31 -7.78 8.21
C VAL A 249 5.25 -7.97 9.72
N ALA A 250 6.05 -7.22 10.48
CA ALA A 250 6.07 -7.29 11.93
C ALA A 250 4.70 -6.94 12.55
N ILE A 251 4.02 -5.90 12.04
CA ILE A 251 2.68 -5.52 12.50
C ILE A 251 1.69 -6.65 12.21
N GLY A 252 1.70 -7.25 11.02
CA GLY A 252 0.82 -8.38 10.70
C GLY A 252 1.06 -9.59 11.61
N VAL A 253 2.32 -9.89 11.94
CA VAL A 253 2.65 -10.96 12.90
C VAL A 253 2.13 -10.63 14.30
N LEU A 254 2.37 -9.41 14.80
CA LEU A 254 1.87 -8.98 16.11
C LEU A 254 0.35 -9.01 16.18
N GLU A 255 -0.32 -8.60 15.11
CA GLU A 255 -1.77 -8.60 14.95
C GLU A 255 -2.36 -10.03 15.00
N VAL A 256 -1.76 -10.98 14.31
CA VAL A 256 -2.23 -12.38 14.33
C VAL A 256 -1.90 -13.06 15.66
N MET A 257 -0.72 -12.85 16.22
CA MET A 257 -0.34 -13.40 17.53
C MET A 257 -1.26 -12.87 18.64
N SER A 258 -1.50 -11.56 18.66
CA SER A 258 -2.35 -10.95 19.70
C SER A 258 -3.80 -11.40 19.59
N ALA A 259 -4.35 -11.51 18.38
CA ALA A 259 -5.68 -12.04 18.18
C ALA A 259 -5.82 -13.48 18.68
N GLN A 260 -4.76 -14.30 18.54
CA GLN A 260 -4.78 -15.70 18.96
C GLN A 260 -4.58 -15.90 20.47
N TYR A 261 -3.70 -15.12 21.11
CA TYR A 261 -3.26 -15.37 22.49
C TYR A 261 -3.84 -14.40 23.52
N ILE A 262 -4.34 -13.24 23.09
CA ILE A 262 -4.93 -12.23 23.98
C ILE A 262 -6.42 -12.16 23.70
N SER A 263 -6.80 -11.57 22.57
CA SER A 263 -8.19 -11.50 22.07
C SER A 263 -8.20 -10.72 20.75
N SER A 264 -9.10 -11.10 19.85
CA SER A 264 -9.29 -10.42 18.56
C SER A 264 -9.70 -8.95 18.72
N GLY A 265 -10.35 -8.57 19.83
CA GLY A 265 -10.75 -7.18 20.10
C GLY A 265 -9.57 -6.23 20.35
N PHE A 266 -8.40 -6.75 20.75
CA PHE A 266 -7.20 -5.94 20.99
C PHE A 266 -6.30 -5.78 19.77
N ARG A 267 -6.69 -6.38 18.62
CA ARG A 267 -5.96 -6.34 17.37
C ARG A 267 -5.57 -4.92 16.95
N ASP A 268 -6.54 -4.00 16.93
CA ASP A 268 -6.28 -2.60 16.57
C ASP A 268 -5.52 -1.86 17.66
N ALA A 269 -5.89 -2.09 18.92
CA ALA A 269 -5.26 -1.46 20.07
C ALA A 269 -3.75 -1.76 20.14
N ILE A 270 -3.33 -2.98 19.80
CA ILE A 270 -1.92 -3.36 19.80
C ILE A 270 -1.18 -2.74 18.62
N THR A 271 -1.76 -2.78 17.42
CA THR A 271 -1.13 -2.17 16.24
C THR A 271 -0.88 -0.67 16.43
N PHE A 272 -1.89 0.07 16.90
CA PHE A 272 -1.71 1.51 17.17
C PHE A 272 -0.94 1.79 18.46
N GLY A 273 -1.01 0.90 19.46
CA GLY A 273 -0.19 0.99 20.67
C GLY A 273 1.30 0.91 20.36
N VAL A 274 1.71 -0.03 19.50
CA VAL A 274 3.10 -0.14 19.02
C VAL A 274 3.52 1.11 18.27
N LEU A 275 2.66 1.66 17.41
CA LEU A 275 2.91 2.94 16.75
C LEU A 275 3.15 4.07 17.76
N LEU A 276 2.28 4.22 18.76
CA LEU A 276 2.42 5.27 19.78
C LEU A 276 3.71 5.11 20.58
N VAL A 277 4.02 3.89 21.03
CA VAL A 277 5.27 3.60 21.75
C VAL A 277 6.48 3.98 20.91
N VAL A 278 6.51 3.55 19.64
CA VAL A 278 7.65 3.87 18.76
C VAL A 278 7.73 5.37 18.50
N LEU A 279 6.62 6.08 18.31
CA LEU A 279 6.64 7.53 18.12
C LEU A 279 7.18 8.29 19.34
N VAL A 280 6.82 7.85 20.56
CA VAL A 280 7.29 8.46 21.81
C VAL A 280 8.79 8.27 21.99
N PHE A 281 9.31 7.06 21.74
CA PHE A 281 10.73 6.75 21.98
C PHE A 281 11.63 7.02 20.78
N ARG A 282 11.10 6.98 19.56
CA ARG A 282 11.80 7.17 18.28
C ARG A 282 10.87 7.82 17.24
N PRO A 283 10.69 9.16 17.28
CA PRO A 283 9.79 9.88 16.37
C PRO A 283 10.22 9.83 14.89
N GLN A 284 11.46 9.43 14.61
CA GLN A 284 11.96 9.21 13.24
C GLN A 284 11.65 7.81 12.70
N GLY A 285 11.03 6.94 13.50
CA GLY A 285 10.88 5.52 13.22
C GLY A 285 12.16 4.71 13.54
N ILE A 286 12.11 3.41 13.27
CA ILE A 286 13.20 2.48 13.59
C ILE A 286 14.34 2.58 12.58
N PHE A 287 14.02 2.77 11.30
CA PHE A 287 14.99 2.84 10.19
C PHE A 287 15.08 4.24 9.56
N GLY A 288 14.42 5.26 10.11
CA GLY A 288 14.48 6.62 9.55
C GLY A 288 15.87 7.25 9.68
N GLU A 289 16.35 7.85 8.58
CA GLU A 289 17.55 8.67 8.62
C GLU A 289 17.26 9.99 9.34
N ARG A 290 18.20 10.43 10.21
CA ARG A 290 18.17 11.77 10.80
C ARG A 290 18.22 12.78 9.66
N GLN A 291 17.10 13.46 9.39
CA GLN A 291 17.17 14.74 8.69
C GLN A 291 17.96 15.70 9.58
N LEU A 292 19.24 15.88 9.25
CA LEU A 292 20.02 17.01 9.72
C LEU A 292 19.29 18.25 9.21
N VAL A 293 18.47 18.85 10.07
CA VAL A 293 17.98 20.21 9.88
C VAL A 293 19.22 21.08 9.76
N ARG A 294 19.64 21.36 8.53
CA ARG A 294 20.68 22.34 8.28
C ARG A 294 20.00 23.70 8.42
N ALA A 295 20.30 24.32 9.56
CA ALA A 295 20.02 25.73 9.84
C ALA A 295 20.68 26.62 8.79
#